data_AF-A0A7Y8KF54-F1
#
_entry.id   AF-A0A7Y8KF54-F1
#
_cell.length_a   1.000
_cell.length_b   1.000
_cell.length_c   1.000
_cell.angle_alpha   90.00
_cell.angle_beta   90.00
_cell.angle_gamma   90.00
#
_symmetry.space_group_name_H-M   'P 1'
#
loop_
_entity.id
_entity.type
_entity.pdbx_description
1 polymer ?
#
loop_
_entity_poly.entity_id
_entity_poly.type
_entity_poly.pdbx_seq_one_letter_code
_entity_poly.pdbx_strand_id
1 'polypeptide(L)'
;MNHLPVAYTRLGIAQVLNGQAVAAQTAFAQSLSLQPDNLDSRCNLALAYALGGQSQQALDTIAPVTQSPRALPRHQRNELLVMVLAGYEQKVAGLALDDIPAAERAQLVTEAKRIKAISDPVAQAKELGLVDPR
;
A
#
# COMPACT_ATOMS: atom_id res chain seq x y z
N MET A 1 25.21 -7.90 8.66
CA MET A 1 23.77 -7.85 8.34
C MET A 1 23.58 -6.95 7.13
N ASN A 2 22.89 -7.43 6.10
CA ASN A 2 22.63 -6.63 4.89
C ASN A 2 21.40 -5.74 5.13
N HIS A 3 21.63 -4.47 5.48
CA HIS A 3 20.56 -3.49 5.75
C HIS A 3 19.97 -2.85 4.48
N LEU A 4 20.46 -3.27 3.31
CA LEU A 4 20.10 -2.69 2.03
C LEU A 4 18.58 -2.75 1.71
N PRO A 5 17.83 -3.83 2.02
CA PRO A 5 16.39 -3.85 1.79
C PRO A 5 15.66 -2.79 2.62
N VAL A 6 16.05 -2.64 3.89
CA VAL A 6 15.47 -1.63 4.80
C VAL A 6 15.82 -0.21 4.33
N ALA A 7 17.02 0.00 3.81
CA ALA A 7 17.43 1.28 3.24
C ALA A 7 16.57 1.66 2.01
N TYR A 8 16.34 0.70 1.10
CA TYR A 8 15.44 0.90 -0.03
C TYR A 8 13.99 1.16 0.38
N THR A 9 13.49 0.45 1.40
CA THR A 9 12.15 0.72 1.94
C THR A 9 12.06 2.14 2.52
N ARG A 10 13.06 2.60 3.28
CA ARG A 10 13.09 3.96 3.83
C ARG A 10 13.18 5.02 2.73
N LEU A 11 13.96 4.76 1.69
CA LEU A 11 14.05 5.64 0.52
C LEU A 11 12.69 5.75 -0.20
N GLY A 12 12.04 4.61 -0.47
CA GLY A 12 10.74 4.59 -1.14
C GLY A 12 9.67 5.33 -0.34
N ILE A 13 9.67 5.16 0.98
CA ILE A 13 8.80 5.92 1.89
C ILE A 13 9.03 7.43 1.78
N ALA A 14 10.28 7.88 1.79
CA ALA A 14 10.61 9.30 1.68
C ALA A 14 10.17 9.86 0.31
N GLN A 15 10.33 9.07 -0.75
CA GLN A 15 9.88 9.42 -2.10
C GLN A 15 8.36 9.52 -2.18
N VAL A 16 7.60 8.60 -1.57
CA VAL A 16 6.13 8.70 -1.45
C VAL A 16 5.74 10.01 -0.77
N LEU A 17 6.32 10.31 0.40
CA LEU A 17 6.03 11.53 1.15
C LEU A 17 6.37 12.81 0.38
N ASN A 18 7.28 12.73 -0.60
CA ASN A 18 7.64 13.83 -1.49
C ASN A 18 6.85 13.83 -2.82
N GLY A 19 5.78 13.02 -2.93
CA GLY A 19 4.96 12.92 -4.14
C GLY A 19 5.62 12.21 -5.33
N GLN A 20 6.76 11.55 -5.11
CA GLN A 20 7.58 10.92 -6.15
C GLN A 20 7.24 9.42 -6.31
N ALA A 21 5.99 9.12 -6.69
CA ALA A 21 5.50 7.74 -6.78
C ALA A 21 6.37 6.82 -7.67
N VAL A 22 6.80 7.29 -8.83
CA VAL A 22 7.65 6.51 -9.76
C VAL A 22 9.02 6.16 -9.16
N ALA A 23 9.63 7.11 -8.44
CA ALA A 23 10.90 6.88 -7.77
C ALA A 23 10.71 5.86 -6.63
N ALA A 24 9.62 5.99 -5.87
CA ALA A 24 9.26 5.06 -4.80
C ALA A 24 9.05 3.62 -5.31
N GLN A 25 8.42 3.45 -6.48
CA GLN A 25 8.26 2.14 -7.11
C GLN A 25 9.62 1.47 -7.37
N THR A 26 10.60 2.23 -7.86
CA THR A 26 11.96 1.72 -8.10
C THR A 26 12.62 1.28 -6.80
N ALA A 27 12.54 2.09 -5.75
CA ALA A 27 13.13 1.77 -4.46
C ALA A 27 12.45 0.54 -3.83
N PHE A 28 11.13 0.47 -3.81
CA PHE A 28 10.41 -0.68 -3.27
C PHE A 28 10.62 -1.96 -4.09
N ALA A 29 10.73 -1.86 -5.42
CA ALA A 29 11.08 -2.99 -6.27
C ALA A 29 12.48 -3.53 -5.94
N GLN A 30 13.46 -2.65 -5.66
CA GLN A 30 14.78 -3.07 -5.19
C GLN A 30 14.70 -3.76 -3.82
N SER A 31 13.95 -3.21 -2.86
CA SER A 31 13.72 -3.87 -1.56
C SER A 31 13.10 -5.27 -1.71
N LEU A 32 12.05 -5.38 -2.53
CA LEU A 32 11.37 -6.65 -2.80
C LEU A 32 12.26 -7.65 -3.54
N SER A 33 13.11 -7.19 -4.48
CA SER A 33 14.05 -8.09 -5.17
C SER A 33 15.07 -8.74 -4.23
N LEU A 34 15.45 -8.03 -3.17
CA LEU A 34 16.37 -8.52 -2.14
C LEU A 34 15.68 -9.41 -1.10
N GLN A 35 14.37 -9.23 -0.91
CA GLN A 35 13.54 -10.05 -0.02
C GLN A 35 12.20 -10.38 -0.69
N PRO A 36 12.15 -11.34 -1.64
CA PRO A 36 10.97 -11.61 -2.45
C PRO A 36 9.72 -12.03 -1.65
N ASP A 37 9.96 -12.58 -0.46
CA ASP A 37 8.94 -13.07 0.47
C ASP A 37 8.44 -12.02 1.46
N ASN A 38 8.99 -10.80 1.42
CA ASN A 38 8.61 -9.74 2.34
C ASN A 38 7.29 -9.09 1.90
N LEU A 39 6.22 -9.40 2.63
CA LEU A 39 4.88 -8.88 2.37
C LEU A 39 4.78 -7.37 2.61
N ASP A 40 5.51 -6.81 3.58
CA ASP A 40 5.54 -5.36 3.82
C ASP A 40 6.14 -4.61 2.61
N SER A 41 7.25 -5.11 2.06
CA SER A 41 7.85 -4.55 0.83
C SER A 41 6.92 -4.66 -0.37
N ARG A 42 6.18 -5.76 -0.48
CA ARG A 42 5.18 -5.97 -1.54
C ARG A 42 3.99 -5.02 -1.40
N CYS A 43 3.47 -4.82 -0.18
CA CYS A 43 2.44 -3.81 0.12
C CYS A 43 2.90 -2.40 -0.25
N ASN A 44 4.12 -2.02 0.15
CA ASN A 44 4.68 -0.70 -0.17
C ASN A 44 4.79 -0.45 -1.68
N LEU A 45 5.20 -1.45 -2.45
CA LEU A 45 5.24 -1.35 -3.91
C LEU A 45 3.84 -1.21 -4.51
N ALA A 46 2.87 -2.02 -4.06
CA ALA A 46 1.48 -1.93 -4.52
C ALA A 46 0.87 -0.54 -4.22
N LEU A 47 1.15 0.00 -3.04
CA LEU A 47 0.73 1.34 -2.63
C LEU A 47 1.35 2.42 -3.53
N ALA A 48 2.65 2.32 -3.84
CA ALA A 48 3.32 3.24 -4.74
C ALA A 48 2.78 3.17 -6.18
N TYR A 49 2.34 2.00 -6.65
CA TYR A 49 1.63 1.88 -7.92
C TYR A 49 0.25 2.55 -7.86
N ALA A 50 -0.52 2.36 -6.78
CA ALA A 50 -1.83 2.98 -6.63
C ALA A 50 -1.75 4.51 -6.60
N LEU A 51 -0.81 5.07 -5.84
CA LEU A 51 -0.54 6.52 -5.80
C LEU A 51 -0.04 7.07 -7.14
N GLY A 52 0.67 6.25 -7.93
CA GLY A 52 1.10 6.60 -9.29
C GLY A 52 0.00 6.46 -10.35
N GLY A 53 -1.23 6.08 -9.97
CA GLY A 53 -2.34 5.85 -10.91
C GLY A 53 -2.23 4.55 -11.71
N GLN A 54 -1.28 3.66 -11.37
CA GLN A 54 -1.06 2.39 -12.05
C GLN A 54 -1.91 1.28 -11.42
N SER A 55 -3.23 1.44 -11.51
CA SER A 55 -4.23 0.62 -10.83
C SER A 55 -4.06 -0.89 -11.06
N GLN A 56 -3.79 -1.32 -12.31
CA GLN A 56 -3.61 -2.74 -12.61
C GLN A 56 -2.34 -3.32 -11.96
N GLN A 57 -1.22 -2.59 -12.01
CA GLN A 57 0.02 -3.02 -11.37
C GLN A 57 -0.13 -3.09 -9.85
N ALA A 58 -0.89 -2.17 -9.25
CA ALA A 58 -1.22 -2.21 -7.83
C ALA A 58 -1.99 -3.49 -7.46
N LEU A 59 -2.99 -3.87 -8.26
CA LEU A 59 -3.74 -5.11 -8.07
C LEU A 59 -2.89 -6.36 -8.21
N ASP A 60 -2.09 -6.43 -9.27
CA ASP A 60 -1.25 -7.60 -9.54
C ASP A 60 -0.19 -7.76 -8.43
N THR A 61 0.31 -6.64 -7.90
CA THR A 61 1.32 -6.63 -6.83
C THR A 61 0.72 -7.00 -5.47
N ILE A 62 -0.52 -6.60 -5.17
CA ILE A 62 -1.15 -6.88 -3.87
C ILE A 62 -1.75 -8.28 -3.77
N ALA A 63 -2.21 -8.87 -4.89
CA ALA A 63 -2.89 -10.17 -4.89
C ALA A 63 -2.13 -11.31 -4.16
N PRO A 64 -0.79 -11.43 -4.29
CA PRO A 64 -0.04 -12.43 -3.53
C PRO A 64 -0.04 -12.19 -2.01
N VAL A 65 -0.24 -10.95 -1.55
CA VAL A 65 -0.35 -10.62 -0.12
C VAL A 65 -1.66 -11.16 0.44
N THR A 66 -2.77 -10.94 -0.27
CA THR A 66 -4.11 -11.45 0.06
C THR A 66 -4.13 -12.97 0.23
N GLN A 67 -3.38 -13.67 -0.62
CA GLN A 67 -3.36 -15.15 -0.67
C GLN A 67 -2.34 -15.77 0.30
N SER A 68 -1.54 -14.96 0.98
CA SER A 68 -0.46 -15.46 1.83
C SER A 68 -1.00 -15.95 3.18
N PRO A 69 -0.73 -17.20 3.59
CA PRO A 69 -1.08 -17.66 4.94
C PRO A 69 -0.26 -16.98 6.04
N ARG A 70 0.77 -16.21 5.66
CA ARG A 70 1.59 -15.38 6.57
C ARG A 70 1.11 -13.93 6.62
N ALA A 71 -0.03 -13.61 5.99
CA ALA A 71 -0.63 -12.30 6.09
C ALA A 71 -0.95 -11.96 7.56
N LEU A 72 -0.88 -10.68 7.89
CA LEU A 72 -1.07 -10.13 9.22
C LEU A 72 -2.14 -9.04 9.09
N PRO A 73 -2.79 -8.61 10.20
CA PRO A 73 -3.86 -7.62 10.12
C PRO A 73 -3.46 -6.32 9.40
N ARG A 74 -2.19 -5.86 9.57
CA ARG A 74 -1.66 -4.70 8.83
C ARG A 74 -1.63 -4.90 7.31
N HIS A 75 -1.42 -6.14 6.85
CA HIS A 75 -1.44 -6.46 5.42
C HIS A 75 -2.87 -6.37 4.84
N GLN A 76 -3.88 -6.79 5.61
CA GLN A 76 -5.29 -6.60 5.23
C GLN A 76 -5.69 -5.12 5.18
N ARG A 77 -5.16 -4.29 6.10
CA ARG A 77 -5.36 -2.83 6.04
C ARG A 77 -4.74 -2.26 4.76
N ASN A 78 -3.50 -2.64 4.47
CA ASN A 78 -2.79 -2.20 3.27
C ASN A 78 -3.47 -2.67 1.99
N GLU A 79 -4.00 -3.89 1.97
CA GLU A 79 -4.81 -4.39 0.86
C GLU A 79 -6.05 -3.51 0.63
N LEU A 80 -6.81 -3.20 1.68
CA LEU A 80 -7.98 -2.33 1.59
C LEU A 80 -7.58 -0.94 1.06
N LEU A 81 -6.53 -0.33 1.61
CA LEU A 81 -6.03 0.98 1.17
C LEU A 81 -5.65 0.96 -0.32
N VAL A 82 -4.85 -0.03 -0.73
CA VAL A 82 -4.43 -0.20 -2.13
C VAL A 82 -5.64 -0.36 -3.05
N MET A 83 -6.59 -1.20 -2.68
CA MET A 83 -7.80 -1.47 -3.47
C MET A 83 -8.63 -0.21 -3.68
N VAL A 84 -8.84 0.60 -2.64
CA VAL A 84 -9.58 1.86 -2.75
C VAL A 84 -8.81 2.89 -3.58
N LEU A 85 -7.52 3.10 -3.30
CA LEU A 85 -6.69 4.06 -4.03
C LEU A 85 -6.60 3.71 -5.53
N ALA A 86 -6.49 2.42 -5.85
CA ALA A 86 -6.48 1.92 -7.23
C ALA A 86 -7.86 1.98 -7.92
N GLY A 87 -8.93 2.31 -7.20
CA GLY A 87 -10.29 2.45 -7.74
C GLY A 87 -11.12 1.17 -7.82
N TYR A 88 -10.79 0.19 -6.98
CA TYR A 88 -11.51 -1.07 -6.85
C TYR A 88 -12.24 -1.17 -5.51
N GLU A 89 -12.74 -0.05 -4.98
CA GLU A 89 -13.45 -0.03 -3.69
C GLU A 89 -14.68 -0.95 -3.64
N GLN A 90 -15.33 -1.19 -4.78
CA GLN A 90 -16.49 -2.09 -4.88
C GLN A 90 -16.12 -3.55 -4.63
N LYS A 91 -14.85 -3.91 -4.83
CA LYS A 91 -14.34 -5.27 -4.59
C LYS A 91 -13.94 -5.49 -3.13
N VAL A 92 -13.78 -4.43 -2.32
CA VAL A 92 -13.35 -4.52 -0.91
C VAL A 92 -14.31 -5.37 -0.08
N ALA A 93 -15.61 -5.32 -0.36
CA ALA A 93 -16.62 -6.10 0.35
C ALA A 93 -16.49 -7.62 0.16
N GLY A 94 -15.81 -8.07 -0.91
CA GLY A 94 -15.55 -9.48 -1.20
C GLY A 94 -14.19 -9.99 -0.70
N LEU A 95 -13.39 -9.15 -0.03
CA LEU A 95 -12.08 -9.53 0.49
C LEU A 95 -12.21 -10.25 1.84
N ALA A 96 -11.33 -11.21 2.07
CA ALA A 96 -11.16 -11.87 3.37
C ALA A 96 -10.38 -10.96 4.32
N LEU A 97 -11.08 -10.01 4.93
CA LEU A 97 -10.54 -9.03 5.89
C LEU A 97 -10.98 -9.39 7.31
N ASP A 98 -10.80 -10.66 7.68
CA ASP A 98 -11.36 -11.26 8.90
C ASP A 98 -10.74 -10.68 10.19
N ASP A 99 -9.52 -10.13 10.10
CA ASP A 99 -8.84 -9.53 11.25
C ASP A 99 -9.18 -8.05 11.45
N ILE A 100 -10.03 -7.47 10.60
CA ILE A 100 -10.48 -6.08 10.71
C ILE A 100 -11.99 -6.04 10.97
N PRO A 101 -12.44 -5.52 12.14
CA PRO A 101 -13.86 -5.34 12.43
C PRO A 101 -14.60 -4.54 11.36
N ALA A 102 -15.85 -4.89 11.08
CA ALA A 102 -16.63 -4.27 10.01
C ALA A 102 -16.74 -2.73 10.13
N ALA A 103 -16.88 -2.22 11.35
CA ALA A 103 -16.91 -0.77 11.62
C ALA A 103 -15.58 -0.09 11.24
N GLU A 104 -14.45 -0.74 11.57
CA GLU A 104 -13.13 -0.25 11.21
C GLU A 104 -12.89 -0.33 9.69
N ARG A 105 -13.34 -1.40 9.01
CA ARG A 105 -13.29 -1.49 7.54
C ARG A 105 -14.04 -0.34 6.88
N ALA A 106 -15.23 -0.01 7.36
CA ALA A 106 -16.03 1.09 6.82
C ALA A 106 -15.34 2.46 7.01
N GLN A 107 -14.69 2.67 8.16
CA GLN A 107 -13.89 3.88 8.44
C GLN A 107 -12.69 3.95 7.50
N LEU A 108 -11.93 2.86 7.35
CA LEU A 108 -10.77 2.78 6.45
C LEU A 108 -11.15 3.05 4.99
N VAL A 109 -12.28 2.52 4.51
CA VAL A 109 -12.77 2.79 3.14
C VAL A 109 -13.10 4.27 2.98
N THR A 110 -13.75 4.88 3.97
CA THR A 110 -14.11 6.30 3.94
C THR A 110 -12.86 7.17 3.86
N GLU A 111 -11.86 6.85 4.69
CA GLU A 111 -10.61 7.59 4.73
C GLU A 111 -9.78 7.40 3.46
N ALA A 112 -9.67 6.17 2.96
CA ALA A 112 -8.98 5.89 1.70
C ALA A 112 -9.62 6.61 0.50
N LYS A 113 -10.95 6.73 0.47
CA LYS A 113 -11.66 7.52 -0.55
C LYS A 113 -11.34 9.01 -0.45
N ARG A 114 -11.25 9.55 0.76
CA ARG A 114 -10.83 10.94 0.99
C ARG A 114 -9.40 11.15 0.47
N ILE A 115 -8.47 10.26 0.80
CA ILE A 115 -7.07 10.32 0.32
C ILE A 115 -7.02 10.26 -1.21
N LYS A 116 -7.74 9.33 -1.83
CA LYS A 116 -7.81 9.19 -3.29
C LYS A 116 -8.27 10.47 -3.99
N ALA A 117 -9.16 11.25 -3.37
CA ALA A 117 -9.68 12.49 -3.93
C ALA A 117 -8.67 13.66 -3.89
N ILE A 118 -7.56 13.53 -3.17
CA ILE A 118 -6.53 14.58 -3.08
C ILE A 118 -5.69 14.57 -4.37
N SER A 119 -5.70 15.69 -5.09
CA SER A 119 -4.96 15.83 -6.36
C SER A 119 -3.48 16.15 -6.16
N ASP A 120 -3.10 16.81 -5.06
CA ASP A 120 -1.70 17.11 -4.76
C ASP A 120 -0.99 15.86 -4.19
N PRO A 121 0.03 15.30 -4.85
CA PRO A 121 0.65 14.05 -4.44
C PRO A 121 1.30 14.10 -3.05
N VAL A 122 1.85 15.26 -2.67
CA VAL A 122 2.50 15.45 -1.36
C VAL A 122 1.45 15.45 -0.25
N ALA A 123 0.37 16.21 -0.42
CA ALA A 123 -0.76 16.23 0.50
C ALA A 123 -1.42 14.84 0.61
N GLN A 124 -1.59 14.15 -0.53
CA GLN A 124 -2.13 12.79 -0.56
C GLN A 124 -1.28 11.82 0.27
N ALA A 125 0.04 11.83 0.06
CA ALA A 125 0.97 10.97 0.78
C ALA A 125 1.04 11.31 2.28
N LYS A 126 0.92 12.59 2.64
CA LYS A 126 0.89 13.03 4.03
C LYS A 126 -0.34 12.50 4.77
N GLU A 127 -1.53 12.62 4.18
CA GLU A 127 -2.76 12.08 4.78
C GLU A 127 -2.70 10.55 4.88
N LEU A 128 -2.17 9.86 3.86
CA LEU A 128 -1.96 8.42 3.90
C LEU A 128 -1.09 7.96 5.07
N GLY A 129 0.00 8.69 5.36
CA GLY A 129 0.90 8.39 6.48
C GLY A 129 0.26 8.56 7.87
N LEU A 130 -0.88 9.26 7.98
CA LEU A 130 -1.64 9.40 9.24
C LEU A 130 -2.60 8.23 9.48
N VAL A 131 -2.93 7.49 8.42
CA VAL A 131 -3.98 6.45 8.41
C VAL A 131 -3.41 5.05 8.54
N ASP A 132 -2.15 4.87 8.13
CA ASP A 132 -1.38 3.64 8.33
C ASP A 132 -0.20 3.87 9.31
N PRO A 133 -0.45 3.85 10.63
CA PRO A 133 0.63 3.88 11.60
C PRO A 133 1.41 2.56 11.52
N ARG A 134 2.62 2.66 10.97
CA ARG A 134 3.57 1.54 10.82
C ARG A 134 3.78 0.74 12.10
#